data_AF-A0A4W2D3G7-F1
#
_entry.id   AF-A0A4W2D3G7-F1
#
_cell.length_a   1.000
_cell.length_b   1.000
_cell.length_c   1.000
_cell.angle_alpha   90.00
_cell.angle_beta   90.00
_cell.angle_gamma   90.00
#
_symmetry.space_group_name_H-M   'P 1'
#
loop_
_entity.id
_entity.type
_entity.pdbx_description
1 polymer ?
#
loop_
_entity_poly.entity_id
_entity_poly.type
_entity_poly.pdbx_seq_one_letter_code
_entity_poly.pdbx_strand_id
1 'polypeptide(L)' 'MCLFLMIGRHKTTVFMDAKESSTVFEQKRIVEGILKRPPDEQRLYKDDQLLDDDGIRGPARLSCRM' A
#
# COMPACT_ATOMS: atom_id res chain seq x y z
N MET A 1 -13.22 -6.28 6.22
CA MET A 1 -12.42 -6.10 7.44
C MET A 1 -11.52 -4.87 7.31
N CYS A 2 -10.87 -4.42 8.39
CA CYS A 2 -9.80 -3.41 8.33
C CYS A 2 -8.46 -4.12 8.12
N LEU A 3 -7.62 -3.59 7.23
CA LEU A 3 -6.30 -4.11 6.94
C LEU A 3 -5.25 -3.05 7.31
N PHE A 4 -4.18 -3.49 7.97
CA PHE A 4 -3.05 -2.61 8.31
C PHE A 4 -2.01 -2.61 7.18
N LEU A 5 -1.60 -1.43 6.73
CA LEU A 5 -0.51 -1.25 5.77
C LEU A 5 0.73 -0.70 6.49
N MET A 6 1.89 -1.23 6.12
CA MET A 6 3.19 -0.68 6.47
C MET A 6 3.89 -0.19 5.20
N ILE A 7 3.99 1.11 5.05
CA ILE A 7 4.65 1.74 3.91
C ILE A 7 6.06 2.11 4.32
N GLY A 8 7.07 1.47 3.73
CA GLY A 8 8.49 1.72 4.01
C GLY A 8 9.15 2.59 2.93
N ARG A 9 9.83 3.67 3.34
CA ARG A 9 10.67 4.50 2.47
C ARG A 9 11.92 4.95 3.22
N HIS A 10 13.09 4.44 2.84
CA HIS A 10 14.35 4.72 3.55
C HIS A 10 14.21 4.53 5.07
N LYS A 11 14.23 5.63 5.84
CA LYS A 11 14.06 5.64 7.30
C LYS A 11 12.64 5.95 7.77
N THR A 12 11.71 6.22 6.86
CA THR A 12 10.32 6.56 7.15
C THR A 12 9.44 5.33 6.99
N THR A 13 8.67 5.00 8.03
CA THR A 13 7.62 3.98 7.97
C THR A 13 6.29 4.64 8.30
N VAL A 14 5.31 4.49 7.43
CA VAL A 14 3.94 4.98 7.64
C VAL A 14 3.04 3.79 7.89
N PHE A 15 2.30 3.85 8.99
CA PHE A 15 1.26 2.89 9.31
C PHE A 15 -0.09 3.51 8.97
N MET A 16 -0.90 2.79 8.20
CA MET A 16 -2.26 3.24 7.91
C MET A 16 -3.24 2.08 7.87
N ASP A 17 -4.46 2.36 8.29
CA ASP A 17 -5.59 1.48 8.10
C ASP A 17 -6.16 1.66 6.69
N ALA A 18 -6.44 0.55 6.01
CA ALA A 18 -7.23 0.53 4.79
C ALA A 18 -8.38 -0.45 4.89
N LYS A 19 -9.41 -0.20 4.09
CA LYS A 19 -10.52 -1.12 3.95
C LYS A 19 -10.10 -2.30 3.07
N GLU A 20 -10.47 -3.51 3.45
CA GLU A 20 -10.22 -4.71 2.62
C GLU A 20 -10.86 -4.63 1.23
N SER A 21 -11.98 -3.91 1.11
CA SER A 21 -12.66 -3.69 -0.15
C SER A 21 -12.04 -2.59 -1.02
N SER A 22 -11.02 -1.87 -0.55
CA SER A 22 -10.37 -0.82 -1.36
C SER A 22 -9.31 -1.40 -2.27
N THR A 23 -9.20 -0.84 -3.47
CA THR A 23 -8.20 -1.30 -4.45
C THR A 23 -6.79 -0.87 -4.06
N VAL A 24 -5.79 -1.50 -4.68
CA VAL A 24 -4.38 -1.12 -4.55
C VAL A 24 -4.17 0.33 -5.01
N PHE A 25 -4.87 0.75 -6.07
CA PHE A 25 -4.83 2.13 -6.55
C PHE A 25 -5.36 3.16 -5.55
N GLU A 26 -6.49 2.88 -4.88
CA GLU A 26 -7.03 3.76 -3.83
C GLU A 26 -6.05 3.90 -2.66
N GLN A 27 -5.34 2.82 -2.30
CA GLN A 27 -4.33 2.86 -1.26
C GLN A 27 -3.12 3.69 -1.70
N LYS A 28 -2.64 3.52 -2.93
CA LYS A 28 -1.56 4.34 -3.51
C LYS A 28 -1.91 5.83 -3.55
N ARG A 29 -3.18 6.20 -3.75
CA ARG A 29 -3.66 7.60 -3.66
C ARG A 29 -3.57 8.17 -2.25
N ILE A 30 -3.84 7.37 -1.21
CA ILE A 30 -3.67 7.81 0.18
C ILE A 30 -2.17 7.99 0.47
N VAL A 31 -1.34 7.06 0.02
CA VAL A 31 0.12 7.15 0.14
C VAL A 31 0.67 8.37 -0.62
N GLU A 32 0.13 8.70 -1.80
CA GLU A 32 0.47 9.91 -2.55
C GLU A 32 0.22 11.17 -1.71
N GLY A 33 -0.91 11.22 -1.00
CA GLY A 33 -1.25 12.32 -0.09
C GLY A 33 -0.20 12.54 1.00
N ILE A 34 0.42 11.47 1.49
CA ILE A 34 1.41 11.48 2.61
C ILE A 34 2.83 11.69 2.09
N LEU A 35 3.25 10.93 1.07
CA LEU A 35 4.63 10.90 0.56
C LEU A 35 4.87 11.85 -0.61
N LYS A 36 3.80 12.44 -1.18
CA LYS A 36 3.86 13.33 -2.35
C LYS A 36 4.53 12.67 -3.56
N ARG A 37 4.24 11.38 -3.76
CA ARG A 37 4.75 10.55 -4.86
C ARG A 37 3.59 9.99 -5.67
N PRO A 38 3.65 10.02 -7.02
CA PRO A 38 2.56 9.52 -7.84
C PRO A 38 2.37 8.01 -7.66
N PRO A 39 1.15 7.47 -7.88
CA PRO A 39 0.84 6.04 -7.71
C PRO A 39 1.75 5.10 -8.53
N ASP A 40 2.17 5.54 -9.72
CA ASP A 40 2.99 4.73 -10.64
C ASP A 40 4.42 4.48 -10.12
N GLU A 41 4.90 5.37 -9.24
CA GLU A 41 6.20 5.23 -8.57
C GLU A 41 6.10 4.38 -7.29
N GLN A 42 4.90 3.93 -6.91
CA GLN A 42 4.66 3.20 -5.67
C GLN A 42 4.44 1.72 -5.95
N ARG A 43 5.07 0.86 -5.13
CA ARG A 43 4.95 -0.59 -5.22
C ARG A 43 4.56 -1.16 -3.86
N LEU A 44 3.33 -1.66 -3.78
CA LEU A 44 2.80 -2.32 -2.60
C LEU A 44 3.06 -3.83 -2.71
N TYR A 45 3.61 -4.43 -1.66
CA TYR A 45 3.92 -5.86 -1.58
C TYR A 45 3.08 -6.48 -0.48
N LYS A 46 2.67 -7.74 -0.67
CA LYS A 46 1.99 -8.60 0.30
C LYS A 46 2.85 -9.85 0.49
N ASP A 47 3.40 -10.07 1.69
CA ASP A 47 4.28 -11.23 1.95
C ASP A 47 5.37 -11.39 0.85
N ASP A 48 6.00 -10.27 0.47
CA ASP A 48 7.00 -10.13 -0.62
C ASP A 48 6.48 -10.28 -2.07
N GLN A 49 5.18 -10.53 -2.26
CA GLN A 49 4.54 -10.52 -3.58
C GLN A 49 4.07 -9.11 -3.96
N LEU A 50 4.55 -8.61 -5.11
CA LEU A 50 4.08 -7.33 -5.67
C LEU A 50 2.58 -7.41 -6.00
N LEU A 51 1.82 -6.39 -5.60
CA LEU A 51 0.40 -6.26 -5.92
C LEU A 51 0.18 -5.45 -7.19
N ASP A 52 -0.61 -6.02 -8.10
CA ASP A 52 -1.13 -5.32 -9.28
C ASP A 52 -2.30 -4.40 -8.92
N ASP A 53 -2.47 -3.31 -9.66
CA ASP A 53 -3.42 -2.22 -9.33
C ASP A 53 -4.90 -2.66 -9.32
N ASP A 54 -5.24 -3.71 -10.07
CA ASP A 54 -6.60 -4.28 -10.20
C ASP A 54 -6.90 -5.42 -9.21
N GLY A 55 -5.94 -5.81 -8.37
CA GLY A 55 -6.08 -6.95 -7.47
C GLY A 55 -6.97 -6.67 -6.25
N ILE A 56 -7.98 -7.53 -6.01
CA ILE A 56 -8.72 -7.56 -4.74
C ILE A 56 -7.84 -8.14 -3.64
N ARG A 57 -7.77 -7.45 -2.51
CA ARG A 57 -6.82 -7.75 -1.43
C ARG A 57 -7.42 -8.71 -0.41
N GLY A 58 -6.83 -9.89 -0.24
CA GLY A 58 -7.05 -10.74 0.94
C GLY A 58 -6.26 -10.25 2.15
N PRO A 59 -6.53 -10.76 3.37
CA PRO A 59 -5.86 -10.32 4.58
C PRO A 59 -4.36 -10.68 4.56
N ALA A 60 -3.47 -9.68 4.64
CA ALA A 60 -2.07 -9.84 5.07
C ALA A 60 -1.39 -8.49 5.34
N ARG A 61 -0.16 -8.58 5.86
CA ARG A 61 0.75 -7.44 6.09
C ARG A 61 1.30 -6.99 4.74
N LEU A 62 1.06 -5.72 4.41
CA LEU A 62 1.68 -5.12 3.24
C LEU A 62 2.98 -4.41 3.61
N SER A 63 4.03 -4.61 2.82
CA SER A 63 5.25 -3.81 2.83
C SER A 63 5.32 -3.01 1.52
N CYS A 64 5.56 -1.71 1.55
CA CYS A 64 5.82 -0.93 0.33
C CYS A 64 7.34 -0.82 0.12
N ARG A 65 7.85 -1.12 -1.08
CA ARG A 65 9.25 -0.84 -1.48
C ARG A 65 9.25 -0.09 -2.81
N MET A 66 9.58 1.20 -2.77
CA MET A 66 9.84 2.02 -3.97
C MET A 66 11.00 1.42 -4.79
#